data_AF-A0A2V7YGT5-F1
#
_entry.id   AF-A0A2V7YGT5-F1
#
_cell.length_a   1.000
_cell.length_b   1.000
_cell.length_c   1.000
_cell.angle_alpha   90.00
_cell.angle_beta   90.00
_cell.angle_gamma   90.00
#
_symmetry.space_group_name_H-M   'P 1'
#
loop_
_entity.id
_entity.type
_entity.pdbx_description
1 polymer ?
#
loop_
_entity_poly.entity_id
_entity_poly.type
_entity_poly.pdbx_seq_one_letter_code
_entity_poly.pdbx_strand_id
1 'polypeptide(L)'
;MLRKGYGLASVELGVPMRPDMVFEIASLTKQFTAAAVLLLQERGKLAVSDDITKYLPDYPTHGRTITIENLLSHTSGIPEVTSLPEWWPRHRDDLTPP
;
A
#
# COMPACT_ATOMS: atom_id res chain seq x y z
N MET A 1 1.50 -23.98 -20.27
CA MET A 1 1.41 -22.61 -19.72
C MET A 1 1.38 -21.61 -20.86
N LEU A 2 0.52 -20.60 -20.79
CA LEU A 2 0.49 -19.49 -21.75
C LEU A 2 1.50 -18.42 -21.29
N ARG A 3 2.42 -18.01 -22.18
CA ARG A 3 3.40 -16.94 -21.93
C ARG A 3 3.53 -16.08 -23.18
N LYS A 4 2.73 -15.02 -23.28
CA LYS A 4 2.68 -14.15 -24.45
C LYS A 4 2.21 -12.75 -24.06
N GLY A 5 2.86 -11.72 -24.60
CA GLY A 5 2.36 -10.34 -24.58
C GLY A 5 1.51 -10.09 -25.82
N TYR A 6 0.48 -9.25 -25.67
CA TYR A 6 -0.40 -8.84 -26.77
C TYR A 6 -0.53 -7.32 -26.77
N GLY A 7 -0.66 -6.72 -27.96
CA GLY A 7 -0.79 -5.27 -28.11
C GLY A 7 0.54 -4.51 -27.95
N LEU A 8 0.43 -3.22 -27.62
CA LEU A 8 1.56 -2.30 -27.49
C LEU A 8 1.72 -1.86 -26.03
N ALA A 9 2.97 -1.81 -25.56
CA ALA A 9 3.35 -1.24 -24.27
C ALA A 9 3.39 0.30 -24.31
N SER A 10 3.61 0.90 -25.49
CA SER A 10 3.39 2.32 -25.76
C SER A 10 2.79 2.47 -27.15
N VAL A 11 1.66 3.17 -27.23
CA VAL A 11 0.96 3.41 -28.49
C VAL A 11 1.73 4.42 -29.32
N GLU A 12 2.22 5.48 -28.69
CA GLU A 12 2.94 6.60 -29.31
C GLU A 12 4.25 6.14 -29.97
N LEU A 13 4.97 5.24 -29.31
CA LEU A 13 6.25 4.73 -29.77
C LEU A 13 6.15 3.40 -30.52
N GLY A 14 4.94 2.83 -30.66
CA GLY A 14 4.72 1.56 -31.34
C GLY A 14 5.44 0.37 -30.67
N VAL A 15 5.66 0.42 -29.35
CA VAL A 15 6.47 -0.59 -28.64
C VAL A 15 5.65 -1.85 -28.43
N PRO A 16 6.03 -3.02 -28.96
CA PRO A 16 5.27 -4.25 -28.79
C PRO A 16 5.37 -4.79 -27.35
N MET A 17 4.28 -5.36 -26.87
CA MET A 17 4.21 -5.99 -25.56
C MET A 17 5.05 -7.28 -25.51
N ARG A 18 5.85 -7.45 -24.45
CA ARG A 18 6.61 -8.70 -24.22
C ARG A 18 6.20 -9.35 -22.89
N PRO A 19 6.22 -10.69 -22.80
CA PRO A 19 5.79 -11.41 -21.61
C PRO A 19 6.69 -11.24 -20.37
N ASP A 20 7.87 -10.61 -20.51
CA ASP A 20 8.84 -10.34 -19.44
C ASP A 20 8.78 -8.88 -18.92
N MET A 21 7.92 -8.04 -19.49
CA MET A 21 7.78 -6.66 -19.05
C MET A 21 7.21 -6.58 -17.62
N VAL A 22 7.68 -5.60 -16.86
CA VAL A 22 7.18 -5.28 -15.53
C VAL A 22 6.12 -4.19 -15.64
N PHE A 23 5.06 -4.31 -14.87
CA PHE A 23 3.97 -3.33 -14.79
C PHE A 23 3.80 -2.85 -13.36
N GLU A 24 3.29 -1.64 -13.22
CA GLU A 24 2.74 -1.21 -11.95
C GLU A 24 1.51 -2.07 -11.62
N ILE A 25 1.58 -2.80 -10.50
CA ILE A 25 0.51 -3.71 -10.06
C ILE A 25 -0.47 -3.05 -9.09
N ALA A 26 -0.28 -1.75 -8.83
CA ALA A 26 -1.11 -0.92 -7.96
C ALA A 26 -1.43 -1.62 -6.61
N SER A 27 -2.72 -1.77 -6.29
CA SER A 27 -3.17 -2.33 -5.01
C SER A 27 -2.80 -3.80 -4.79
N LEU A 28 -2.32 -4.55 -5.79
CA LEU A 28 -1.80 -5.91 -5.57
C LEU A 28 -0.59 -5.90 -4.62
N THR A 29 0.15 -4.80 -4.54
CA THR A 29 1.23 -4.59 -3.56
C THR A 29 0.76 -4.84 -2.12
N LYS A 30 -0.50 -4.55 -1.77
CA LYS A 30 -1.03 -4.73 -0.41
C LYS A 30 -0.91 -6.17 0.10
N GLN A 31 -1.03 -7.16 -0.78
CA GLN A 31 -0.90 -8.57 -0.42
C GLN A 31 0.54 -8.91 0.03
N PHE A 32 1.53 -8.34 -0.65
CA PHE A 32 2.94 -8.50 -0.28
C PHE A 32 3.25 -7.79 1.05
N THR A 33 2.71 -6.58 1.24
CA THR A 33 2.82 -5.86 2.52
C THR A 33 2.17 -6.65 3.67
N ALA A 34 0.97 -7.19 3.46
CA ALA A 34 0.29 -8.02 4.45
C ALA A 34 1.11 -9.28 4.79
N ALA A 35 1.66 -9.96 3.79
CA ALA A 35 2.54 -11.11 4.01
C ALA A 35 3.79 -10.72 4.83
N ALA A 36 4.40 -9.57 4.55
CA ALA A 36 5.53 -9.06 5.34
C ALA A 36 5.16 -8.80 6.81
N VAL A 37 3.97 -8.24 7.08
CA VAL A 37 3.46 -8.04 8.45
C VAL A 37 3.25 -9.39 9.15
N LEU A 38 2.67 -10.38 8.49
CA LEU A 38 2.47 -11.71 9.07
C LEU A 38 3.80 -12.44 9.33
N LEU A 39 4.81 -12.27 8.48
CA LEU A 39 6.17 -12.78 8.72
C LEU A 39 6.83 -12.10 9.93
N LEU A 40 6.59 -10.80 10.15
CA LEU A 40 7.05 -10.11 11.36
C LEU A 40 6.36 -10.66 12.61
N GLN A 41 5.08 -10.99 12.52
CA GLN A 41 4.36 -11.65 13.61
C GLN A 41 4.91 -13.04 13.92
N GLU A 42 5.12 -13.87 12.91
CA GLU A 42 5.72 -15.20 13.07
C GLU A 42 7.08 -15.13 13.77
N ARG A 43 7.86 -14.06 13.50
CA ARG A 43 9.17 -13.79 14.13
C ARG A 43 9.07 -13.11 15.49
N GLY A 44 7.87 -12.92 16.04
CA GLY A 44 7.65 -12.28 17.34
C GLY A 44 8.03 -10.80 17.40
N LYS A 45 8.07 -10.09 16.25
CA LYS A 45 8.42 -8.65 16.20
C LYS A 45 7.22 -7.73 16.43
N LEU A 46 6.03 -8.23 16.15
CA LEU A 46 4.74 -7.59 16.39
C LEU A 46 3.65 -8.64 16.57
N ALA A 47 2.49 -8.23 17.06
CA ALA A 47 1.25 -9.01 16.95
C ALA A 47 0.23 -8.19 16.15
N VAL A 48 -0.59 -8.83 15.31
CA VAL A 48 -1.64 -8.11 14.56
C VAL A 48 -2.70 -7.51 15.48
N SER A 49 -2.81 -8.01 16.71
CA SER A 49 -3.63 -7.47 17.78
C SER A 49 -3.01 -6.27 18.49
N ASP A 50 -1.75 -5.92 18.22
CA ASP A 50 -1.12 -4.73 18.81
C ASP A 50 -1.85 -3.46 18.32
N ASP A 51 -2.02 -2.50 19.25
CA ASP A 51 -2.40 -1.14 18.90
C ASP A 51 -1.29 -0.47 18.08
N ILE A 52 -1.66 0.24 17.01
CA ILE A 52 -0.70 0.91 16.12
C ILE A 52 0.16 1.95 16.84
N THR A 53 -0.33 2.54 17.95
CA THR A 53 0.39 3.54 18.76
C THR A 53 1.64 2.98 19.45
N LYS A 54 1.75 1.65 19.58
CA LYS A 54 2.98 0.98 20.00
C LYS A 54 4.14 1.23 19.02
N TYR A 55 3.83 1.43 17.74
CA TYR A 55 4.80 1.64 16.65
C TYR A 55 4.77 3.08 16.11
N LEU A 56 3.65 3.77 16.26
CA LEU A 56 3.39 5.13 15.79
C LEU A 56 2.81 5.97 16.95
N PRO A 57 3.63 6.36 17.94
CA PRO A 57 3.13 6.96 19.19
C PRO A 57 2.38 8.27 18.98
N ASP A 58 2.73 9.03 17.93
CA ASP A 58 2.13 10.34 17.64
C ASP A 58 0.94 10.26 16.67
N TYR A 59 0.47 9.06 16.32
CA TYR A 59 -0.67 8.92 15.41
C TYR A 59 -1.97 9.44 16.07
N PRO A 60 -2.75 10.32 15.41
CA PRO A 60 -3.93 10.92 16.00
C PRO A 60 -5.12 9.94 15.98
N THR A 61 -5.14 9.00 16.91
CA THR A 61 -6.22 7.99 17.02
C THR A 61 -7.56 8.56 17.47
N HIS A 62 -7.53 9.76 18.07
CA HIS A 62 -8.68 10.40 18.73
C HIS A 62 -9.31 9.51 19.82
N GLY A 63 -8.46 8.82 20.59
CA GLY A 63 -8.90 7.97 21.71
C GLY A 63 -9.43 6.60 21.30
N ARG A 64 -9.40 6.25 20.01
CA ARG A 64 -9.77 4.92 19.53
C ARG A 64 -8.56 3.98 19.56
N THR A 65 -8.77 2.74 19.98
CA THR A 65 -7.80 1.66 19.74
C THR A 65 -7.91 1.24 18.28
N ILE A 66 -6.79 1.28 17.55
CA ILE A 66 -6.70 0.80 16.17
C ILE A 66 -5.62 -0.28 16.16
N THR A 67 -5.97 -1.50 15.79
CA THR A 67 -5.00 -2.58 15.70
C THR A 67 -4.37 -2.67 14.32
N ILE A 68 -3.23 -3.36 14.23
CA ILE A 68 -2.63 -3.72 12.94
C ILE A 68 -3.60 -4.55 12.10
N GLU A 69 -4.38 -5.45 12.70
CA GLU A 69 -5.44 -6.21 12.02
C GLU A 69 -6.51 -5.30 11.41
N ASN A 70 -6.88 -4.21 12.07
CA ASN A 70 -7.81 -3.24 11.49
C ASN A 70 -7.26 -2.60 10.21
N LEU A 71 -5.95 -2.36 10.15
CA LEU A 71 -5.30 -1.86 8.94
C LEU A 71 -5.30 -2.91 7.82
N LEU A 72 -4.94 -4.15 8.13
CA LEU A 72 -4.87 -5.25 7.16
C LEU A 72 -6.24 -5.61 6.57
N SER A 73 -7.31 -5.44 7.35
CA SER A 73 -8.69 -5.78 6.98
C SER A 73 -9.52 -4.59 6.49
N HIS A 74 -8.95 -3.39 6.42
CA HIS A 74 -9.65 -2.16 6.06
C HIS A 74 -10.84 -1.82 7.00
N THR A 75 -10.70 -2.06 8.29
CA THR A 75 -11.73 -1.83 9.33
C THR A 75 -11.36 -0.77 10.38
N SER A 76 -10.25 -0.06 10.20
CA SER A 76 -9.76 0.94 11.16
C SER A 76 -10.60 2.22 11.26
N GLY A 77 -11.40 2.52 10.23
CA GLY A 77 -12.12 3.78 10.12
C GLY A 77 -11.21 5.00 9.92
N ILE A 78 -9.97 4.79 9.41
CA ILE A 78 -9.10 5.86 8.91
C ILE A 78 -9.59 6.28 7.51
N PRO A 79 -9.81 7.58 7.23
CA PRO A 79 -10.26 8.04 5.92
C PRO A 79 -9.28 7.72 4.79
N GLU A 80 -9.82 7.45 3.60
CA GLU A 80 -9.02 7.24 2.39
C GLU A 80 -8.38 8.56 1.95
N VAL A 81 -7.05 8.61 1.91
CA VAL A 81 -6.32 9.84 1.59
C VAL A 81 -6.62 10.32 0.17
N THR A 82 -6.83 9.41 -0.79
CA THR A 82 -7.13 9.81 -2.18
C THR A 82 -8.51 10.44 -2.36
N SER A 83 -9.36 10.37 -1.34
CA SER A 83 -10.68 11.03 -1.33
C SER A 83 -10.63 12.48 -0.87
N LEU A 84 -9.49 12.92 -0.33
CA LEU A 84 -9.30 14.29 0.15
C LEU A 84 -9.12 15.26 -1.04
N PRO A 85 -9.85 16.40 -1.09
CA PRO A 85 -9.74 17.37 -2.18
C PRO A 85 -8.32 17.88 -2.42
N GLU A 86 -7.52 17.97 -1.36
CA GLU A 86 -6.14 18.43 -1.38
C GLU A 86 -5.14 17.40 -1.92
N TRP A 87 -5.53 16.12 -2.03
CA TRP A 87 -4.61 15.05 -2.42
C TRP A 87 -4.13 15.20 -3.85
N TRP A 88 -5.02 15.25 -4.84
CA TRP A 88 -4.58 15.29 -6.25
C TRP A 88 -3.70 16.49 -6.62
N PRO A 89 -3.97 17.70 -6.13
CA PRO A 89 -3.09 18.84 -6.35
C PRO A 89 -1.68 18.65 -5.78
N ARG A 90 -1.51 17.84 -4.72
CA ARG A 90 -0.29 17.79 -3.91
C ARG A 90 0.39 16.41 -3.82
N HIS A 91 -0.19 15.36 -4.39
CA HIS A 91 0.30 13.97 -4.25
C HIS A 91 1.71 13.72 -4.84
N ARG A 92 2.28 14.71 -5.55
CA ARG A 92 3.64 14.68 -6.10
C ARG A 92 4.57 15.71 -5.45
N ASP A 93 4.08 16.45 -4.45
CA ASP A 93 4.92 17.37 -3.68
C ASP A 93 5.95 16.56 -2.90
N ASP A 94 7.18 17.07 -2.80
CA ASP A 94 8.17 16.54 -1.86
C ASP A 94 7.80 16.99 -0.45
N LEU A 95 7.33 16.05 0.37
CA LEU A 95 6.92 16.28 1.76
C LEU A 95 8.02 15.90 2.76
N THR A 96 9.24 15.67 2.30
CA THR A 96 10.39 15.41 3.18
C THR A 96 10.59 16.62 4.09
N PRO A 97 10.58 16.45 5.44
CA PRO A 97 10.89 17.54 6.35
C PRO A 97 12.30 18.10 6.08
N PRO A 98 12.54 19.40 6.33
CA PRO A 98 13.87 20.00 6.20
C PRO A 98 14.90 19.39 7.15
#